data_AF-A0A946Y0J1-F1
#
_entry.id   AF-A0A946Y0J1-F1
#
_cell.length_a   1.000
_cell.length_b   1.000
_cell.length_c   1.000
_cell.angle_alpha   90.00
_cell.angle_beta   90.00
_cell.angle_gamma   90.00
#
_symmetry.space_group_name_H-M   'P 1'
#
loop_
_entity.id
_entity.type
_entity.pdbx_description
1 polymer ?
#
loop_
_entity_poly.entity_id
_entity_poly.type
_entity_poly.pdbx_seq_one_letter_code
_entity_poly.pdbx_strand_id
1 'polypeptide(L)'
;MFQTAELGQKVSRRDFKEKEQALRENLLTLQRRLRKEYAFPVLVDFAGVRGAGKGTSANLLNKWMDARWILTHAYTEPSDEEAERPTFWRLWRHLPPKGQIGIHMSGRYSRPLLDYVYGEINPQEFRRQLDRILNFEKALADDGAMVLKFWMHISKKVQKKRLEGLESDPLRSWRMSDIDWKHYDMYDRFIEAAEQIISYTSTGHAPWQIVEGEDFNYRSLRVGEIFQQTLERHMVSEEYRQKYLADMREEVHEKFEANGESETPRSMPVTILDSLDFSKSLAKKDYRKELAVCQARLATLHQRAAEKKISTTLVFEGPDASGKGGVIRRIIEALDARYYKVYPFAAPTDVENAHHYLWRFWNCVPRGGRMTIFDRSWYGRVLVERIEQFAGDDEWRRAFAEINDFEDQLIEHGIVLLKFWLQISKDEQLRRFKAREETPYKRWKLSDEDWRNRERWDHYALAAHEMIQQTSVQNSPWVLVEAENKPYARIKVLNAVCDALEQAVGD
;
A
#
# COMPACT_ATOMS: atom_id res chain seq x y z
N MET A 1 -12.83 -19.81 -22.26
CA MET A 1 -11.52 -20.09 -21.63
C MET A 1 -11.44 -21.41 -20.85
N PHE A 2 -12.43 -21.76 -20.02
CA PHE A 2 -12.30 -22.84 -19.01
C PHE A 2 -12.43 -24.29 -19.49
N GLN A 3 -12.86 -24.54 -20.72
CA GLN A 3 -13.00 -25.90 -21.28
C GLN A 3 -11.68 -26.70 -21.26
N THR A 4 -10.54 -26.02 -21.31
CA THR A 4 -9.21 -26.64 -21.18
C THR A 4 -8.94 -27.22 -19.79
N ALA A 5 -9.72 -26.82 -18.78
CA ALA A 5 -9.67 -27.30 -17.41
C ALA A 5 -10.89 -28.19 -17.07
N GLU A 6 -11.51 -28.79 -18.08
CA GLU A 6 -12.58 -29.80 -17.98
C GLU A 6 -12.24 -31.07 -18.81
N LEU A 7 -10.94 -31.32 -19.03
CA LEU A 7 -10.49 -32.42 -19.88
C LEU A 7 -10.56 -33.79 -19.18
N GLY A 8 -10.89 -33.82 -17.89
CA GLY A 8 -10.95 -35.04 -17.08
C GLY A 8 -9.56 -35.53 -16.67
N GLN A 9 -8.61 -34.62 -16.47
CA GLN A 9 -7.23 -34.95 -16.10
C GLN A 9 -7.18 -35.72 -14.78
N LYS A 10 -6.43 -36.82 -14.75
CA LYS A 10 -6.32 -37.70 -13.58
C LYS A 10 -4.89 -38.18 -13.38
N VAL A 11 -4.50 -38.30 -12.11
CA VAL A 11 -3.23 -38.94 -11.73
C VAL A 11 -3.51 -40.12 -10.82
N SER A 12 -2.91 -41.27 -11.13
CA SER A 12 -3.08 -42.46 -10.30
C SER A 12 -2.45 -42.25 -8.92
N ARG A 13 -2.95 -42.95 -7.89
CA ARG A 13 -2.40 -42.84 -6.53
C ARG A 13 -0.92 -43.25 -6.45
N ARG A 14 -0.49 -44.17 -7.33
CA ARG A 14 0.90 -44.62 -7.42
C ARG A 14 1.78 -43.49 -7.94
N ASP A 15 1.44 -42.94 -9.10
CA ASP A 15 2.21 -41.87 -9.73
C ASP A 15 2.22 -40.60 -8.86
N PHE A 16 1.11 -40.34 -8.16
CA PHE A 16 1.02 -39.25 -7.20
C PHE A 16 2.06 -39.38 -6.11
N LYS A 17 2.15 -40.54 -5.44
CA LYS A 17 3.10 -40.75 -4.34
C LYS A 17 4.56 -40.64 -4.79
N GLU A 18 4.84 -41.14 -5.99
CA GLU A 18 6.19 -41.10 -6.58
C GLU A 18 6.63 -39.65 -6.85
N LYS A 19 5.76 -38.84 -7.46
CA LYS A 19 6.05 -37.44 -7.77
C LYS A 19 5.97 -36.52 -6.54
N GLU A 20 5.06 -36.80 -5.60
CA GLU A 20 4.85 -36.01 -4.38
C GLU A 20 6.14 -35.88 -3.57
N GLN A 21 6.90 -36.97 -3.42
CA GLN A 21 8.12 -36.94 -2.61
C GLN A 21 9.18 -35.99 -3.20
N ALA A 22 9.51 -36.16 -4.49
CA ALA A 22 10.50 -35.31 -5.15
C ALA A 22 10.08 -33.83 -5.16
N LEU A 23 8.81 -33.56 -5.46
CA LEU A 23 8.25 -32.20 -5.44
C LEU A 23 8.36 -31.58 -4.06
N ARG A 24 8.04 -32.34 -3.01
CA ARG A 24 8.12 -31.87 -1.62
C ARG A 24 9.55 -31.49 -1.22
N GLU A 25 10.52 -32.33 -1.54
CA GLU A 25 11.94 -32.08 -1.24
C GLU A 25 12.46 -30.82 -1.95
N ASN A 26 12.08 -30.62 -3.21
CA ASN A 26 12.41 -29.42 -3.97
C ASN A 26 11.76 -28.16 -3.38
N LEU A 27 10.47 -28.21 -3.06
CA LEU A 27 9.74 -27.08 -2.47
C LEU A 27 10.36 -26.63 -1.12
N LEU A 28 10.75 -27.58 -0.26
CA LEU A 28 11.46 -27.27 1.00
C LEU A 28 12.82 -26.62 0.75
N THR A 29 13.55 -27.09 -0.26
CA THR A 29 14.84 -26.52 -0.66
C THR A 29 14.67 -25.09 -1.16
N LEU A 30 13.71 -24.84 -2.06
CA LEU A 30 13.41 -23.51 -2.57
C LEU A 30 12.92 -22.57 -1.46
N GLN A 31 12.06 -23.03 -0.55
CA GLN A 31 11.62 -22.20 0.58
C GLN A 31 12.78 -21.78 1.48
N ARG A 32 13.73 -22.69 1.73
CA ARG A 32 14.93 -22.38 2.50
C ARG A 32 15.80 -21.34 1.78
N ARG A 33 15.97 -21.47 0.47
CA ARG A 33 16.70 -20.49 -0.36
C ARG A 33 16.01 -19.13 -0.33
N LEU A 34 14.70 -19.09 -0.59
CA LEU A 34 13.88 -17.87 -0.49
C LEU A 34 14.13 -17.12 0.82
N ARG A 35 14.15 -17.84 1.95
CA ARG A 35 14.36 -17.23 3.28
C ARG A 35 15.78 -16.73 3.53
N LYS A 36 16.80 -17.38 2.95
CA LYS A 36 18.22 -17.15 3.29
C LYS A 36 18.97 -16.30 2.28
N GLU A 37 18.59 -16.40 1.01
CA GLU A 37 19.34 -15.90 -0.13
C GLU A 37 18.61 -14.76 -0.86
N TYR A 38 17.30 -14.63 -0.68
CA TYR A 38 16.49 -13.68 -1.44
C TYR A 38 15.73 -12.70 -0.54
N ALA A 39 15.54 -11.49 -1.07
CA ALA A 39 14.88 -10.38 -0.38
C ALA A 39 13.57 -9.98 -1.07
N PHE A 40 12.72 -10.95 -1.44
CA PHE A 40 11.38 -10.70 -1.97
C PHE A 40 10.31 -11.53 -1.26
N PRO A 41 9.07 -11.02 -1.15
CA PRO A 41 7.93 -11.80 -0.66
C PRO A 41 7.27 -12.60 -1.78
N VAL A 42 6.62 -13.71 -1.41
CA VAL A 42 5.80 -14.51 -2.33
C VAL A 42 4.33 -14.40 -1.96
N LEU A 43 3.48 -14.05 -2.92
CA LEU A 43 2.03 -13.98 -2.74
C LEU A 43 1.33 -14.99 -3.65
N VAL A 44 0.51 -15.86 -3.06
CA VAL A 44 -0.26 -16.88 -3.77
C VAL A 44 -1.76 -16.69 -3.50
N ASP A 45 -2.53 -16.32 -4.52
CA ASP A 45 -3.99 -16.25 -4.42
C ASP A 45 -4.65 -17.54 -4.91
N PHE A 46 -5.63 -18.05 -4.15
CA PHE A 46 -6.53 -19.11 -4.59
C PHE A 46 -7.96 -18.57 -4.78
N ALA A 47 -8.40 -18.53 -6.04
CA ALA A 47 -9.77 -18.30 -6.45
C ALA A 47 -10.33 -19.51 -7.20
N GLY A 48 -11.60 -19.45 -7.60
CA GLY A 48 -12.24 -20.53 -8.35
C GLY A 48 -13.54 -21.06 -7.74
N VAL A 49 -14.07 -22.09 -8.39
CA VAL A 49 -15.39 -22.67 -8.13
C VAL A 49 -15.43 -23.30 -6.73
N ARG A 50 -16.58 -23.19 -6.05
CA ARG A 50 -16.77 -23.84 -4.74
C ARG A 50 -16.59 -25.35 -4.89
N GLY A 51 -15.83 -25.94 -3.96
CA GLY A 51 -15.53 -27.36 -3.99
C GLY A 51 -14.40 -27.76 -4.96
N ALA A 52 -13.82 -26.86 -5.76
CA ALA A 52 -12.73 -27.18 -6.70
C ALA A 52 -11.38 -27.52 -6.03
N GLY A 53 -11.30 -27.44 -4.70
CA GLY A 53 -10.11 -27.86 -3.94
C GLY A 53 -9.19 -26.75 -3.47
N LYS A 54 -9.59 -25.48 -3.56
CA LYS A 54 -8.81 -24.31 -3.10
C LYS A 54 -8.17 -24.53 -1.72
N GLY A 55 -8.99 -24.79 -0.69
CA GLY A 55 -8.50 -24.97 0.68
C GLY A 55 -7.65 -26.23 0.85
N THR A 56 -7.96 -27.31 0.13
CA THR A 56 -7.14 -28.54 0.20
C THR A 56 -5.77 -28.35 -0.45
N SER A 57 -5.68 -27.56 -1.53
CA SER A 57 -4.40 -27.26 -2.19
C SER A 57 -3.54 -26.34 -1.31
N ALA A 58 -4.12 -25.31 -0.69
CA ALA A 58 -3.42 -24.47 0.28
C ALA A 58 -2.90 -25.26 1.50
N ASN A 59 -3.73 -26.16 2.06
CA ASN A 59 -3.31 -27.04 3.15
C ASN A 59 -2.19 -27.99 2.72
N LEU A 60 -2.21 -28.44 1.47
CA LEU A 60 -1.19 -29.35 0.96
C LEU A 60 0.16 -28.63 0.77
N LEU A 61 0.17 -27.38 0.29
CA LEU A 61 1.37 -26.56 0.27
C LEU A 61 1.95 -26.38 1.68
N ASN A 62 1.10 -26.06 2.67
CA ASN A 62 1.51 -25.98 4.07
C ASN A 62 2.06 -27.31 4.63
N LYS A 63 1.55 -28.46 4.14
CA LYS A 63 2.04 -29.78 4.54
C LYS A 63 3.36 -30.14 3.86
N TRP A 64 3.51 -29.79 2.59
CA TRP A 64 4.69 -30.09 1.79
C TRP A 64 5.88 -29.21 2.21
N MET A 65 5.62 -27.94 2.49
CA MET A 65 6.60 -26.94 2.88
C MET A 65 6.63 -26.76 4.41
N ASP A 66 7.53 -25.91 4.90
CA ASP A 66 7.59 -25.52 6.32
C ASP A 66 6.53 -24.43 6.61
N ALA A 67 5.42 -24.83 7.21
CA ALA A 67 4.30 -23.95 7.54
C ALA A 67 4.68 -22.77 8.48
N ARG A 68 5.81 -22.83 9.19
CA ARG A 68 6.28 -21.72 10.06
C ARG A 68 6.63 -20.45 9.28
N TRP A 69 6.85 -20.59 7.97
CA TRP A 69 7.23 -19.49 7.07
C TRP A 69 6.17 -19.25 5.99
N ILE A 70 4.94 -19.68 6.25
CA ILE A 70 3.78 -19.50 5.38
C ILE A 70 2.66 -18.84 6.19
N LEU A 71 2.23 -17.66 5.75
CA LEU A 71 1.11 -16.94 6.32
C LEU A 71 -0.12 -17.23 5.47
N THR A 72 -1.10 -17.95 6.02
CA THR A 72 -2.35 -18.26 5.31
C THR A 72 -3.48 -17.37 5.82
N HIS A 73 -3.99 -16.50 4.95
CA HIS A 73 -5.08 -15.58 5.24
C HIS A 73 -6.32 -15.96 4.44
N ALA A 74 -7.46 -16.09 5.11
CA ALA A 74 -8.76 -16.27 4.46
C ALA A 74 -9.61 -15.03 4.67
N TYR A 75 -10.00 -14.40 3.57
CA TYR A 75 -10.80 -13.18 3.61
C TYR A 75 -12.28 -13.55 3.61
N THR A 76 -12.97 -13.07 4.63
CA THR A 76 -14.42 -13.19 4.79
C THR A 76 -15.00 -11.78 4.97
N GLU A 77 -16.16 -11.68 5.61
CA GLU A 77 -16.72 -10.39 5.99
C GLU A 77 -15.69 -9.59 6.81
N PRO A 78 -15.49 -8.29 6.49
CA PRO A 78 -14.57 -7.45 7.25
C PRO A 78 -14.97 -7.37 8.72
N SER A 79 -13.98 -7.43 9.61
CA SER A 79 -14.15 -7.04 11.01
C SER A 79 -14.48 -5.55 11.14
N ASP A 80 -14.97 -5.10 12.30
CA ASP A 80 -15.21 -3.68 12.59
C ASP A 80 -13.97 -2.81 12.33
N GLU A 81 -12.78 -3.36 12.58
CA GLU A 81 -11.52 -2.66 12.35
C GLU A 81 -11.24 -2.45 10.85
N GLU A 82 -11.53 -3.47 10.03
CA GLU A 82 -11.33 -3.44 8.58
C GLU A 82 -12.41 -2.63 7.88
N ALA A 83 -13.68 -2.73 8.31
CA ALA A 83 -14.82 -2.01 7.73
C ALA A 83 -14.71 -0.48 7.90
N GLU A 84 -14.02 -0.02 8.95
CA GLU A 84 -13.79 1.40 9.20
C GLU A 84 -12.58 1.97 8.45
N ARG A 85 -11.97 1.21 7.54
CA ARG A 85 -10.80 1.60 6.74
C ARG A 85 -10.95 1.23 5.26
N PRO A 86 -10.14 1.82 4.36
CA PRO A 86 -10.20 1.50 2.94
C PRO A 86 -10.03 0.00 2.69
N THR A 87 -10.75 -0.54 1.70
CA THR A 87 -10.85 -1.99 1.41
C THR A 87 -9.51 -2.71 1.32
N PHE A 88 -8.48 -2.06 0.76
CA PHE A 88 -7.16 -2.66 0.57
C PHE A 88 -6.28 -2.62 1.83
N TRP A 89 -6.65 -1.86 2.86
CA TRP A 89 -5.89 -1.77 4.10
C TRP A 89 -5.61 -3.15 4.71
N ARG A 90 -6.61 -4.04 4.72
CA ARG A 90 -6.46 -5.41 5.23
C ARG A 90 -5.50 -6.25 4.40
N LEU A 91 -5.44 -6.02 3.08
CA LEU A 91 -4.54 -6.72 2.17
C LEU A 91 -3.10 -6.29 2.44
N TRP A 92 -2.87 -4.98 2.60
CA TRP A 92 -1.56 -4.45 2.99
C TRP A 92 -1.09 -5.01 4.32
N ARG A 93 -1.96 -5.08 5.34
CA ARG A 93 -1.61 -5.64 6.66
C ARG A 93 -1.17 -7.10 6.62
N HIS A 94 -1.73 -7.88 5.71
CA HIS A 94 -1.47 -9.31 5.58
C HIS A 94 -0.37 -9.64 4.56
N LEU A 95 0.31 -8.64 4.00
CA LEU A 95 1.46 -8.89 3.14
C LEU A 95 2.53 -9.67 3.91
N PRO A 96 3.05 -10.76 3.35
CA PRO A 96 4.18 -11.45 3.95
C PRO A 96 5.43 -10.56 3.83
N PRO A 97 6.34 -10.61 4.82
CA PRO A 97 7.65 -9.97 4.68
C PRO A 97 8.49 -10.71 3.62
N LYS A 98 9.54 -10.03 3.15
CA LYS A 98 10.59 -10.58 2.29
C LYS A 98 11.12 -11.90 2.86
N GLY A 99 11.27 -12.90 1.99
CA GLY A 99 11.70 -14.25 2.36
C GLY A 99 10.59 -15.16 2.89
N GLN A 100 9.34 -14.70 2.92
CA GLN A 100 8.17 -15.50 3.34
C GLN A 100 7.10 -15.61 2.26
N ILE A 101 6.17 -16.54 2.47
CA ILE A 101 5.07 -16.86 1.55
C ILE A 101 3.74 -16.49 2.22
N GLY A 102 2.91 -15.72 1.52
CA GLY A 102 1.53 -15.41 1.87
C GLY A 102 0.58 -16.18 0.97
N ILE A 103 -0.31 -16.98 1.55
CA ILE A 103 -1.39 -17.67 0.83
C ILE A 103 -2.70 -16.97 1.15
N HIS A 104 -3.35 -16.44 0.11
CA HIS A 104 -4.60 -15.71 0.21
C HIS A 104 -5.76 -16.55 -0.32
N MET A 105 -6.72 -16.82 0.56
CA MET A 105 -7.94 -17.55 0.26
C MET A 105 -9.09 -16.57 0.18
N SER A 106 -9.88 -16.65 -0.89
CA SER A 106 -10.97 -15.69 -1.14
C SER A 106 -10.47 -14.23 -1.14
N GLY A 107 -9.26 -14.00 -1.65
CA GLY A 107 -8.59 -12.70 -1.62
C GLY A 107 -9.26 -11.60 -2.45
N ARG A 108 -8.44 -10.66 -2.92
CA ARG A 108 -8.84 -9.40 -3.58
C ARG A 108 -9.87 -9.50 -4.72
N TYR A 109 -10.00 -10.66 -5.35
CA TYR A 109 -10.95 -10.91 -6.44
C TYR A 109 -12.37 -11.27 -6.00
N SER A 110 -12.56 -11.72 -4.76
CA SER A 110 -13.82 -12.36 -4.36
C SER A 110 -14.96 -11.37 -4.19
N ARG A 111 -14.70 -10.20 -3.59
CA ARG A 111 -15.72 -9.17 -3.38
C ARG A 111 -16.19 -8.56 -4.73
N PRO A 112 -15.31 -8.08 -5.63
CA PRO A 112 -15.74 -7.61 -6.94
C PRO A 112 -16.55 -8.64 -7.72
N LEU A 113 -16.14 -9.92 -7.66
CA LEU A 113 -16.86 -11.02 -8.31
C LEU A 113 -18.28 -11.17 -7.75
N LEU A 114 -18.42 -11.23 -6.41
CA LEU A 114 -19.70 -11.41 -5.76
C LEU A 114 -20.62 -10.22 -6.04
N ASP A 115 -20.13 -8.99 -5.86
CA ASP A 115 -20.92 -7.77 -6.01
C ASP A 115 -21.44 -7.66 -7.46
N TYR A 116 -20.61 -8.00 -8.45
CA TYR A 116 -21.01 -7.98 -9.85
C TYR A 116 -22.03 -9.08 -10.17
N VAL A 117 -21.81 -10.31 -9.70
CA VAL A 117 -22.72 -11.44 -9.93
C VAL A 117 -24.05 -11.26 -9.22
N TYR A 118 -24.07 -10.59 -8.05
CA TYR A 118 -25.31 -10.23 -7.35
C TYR A 118 -26.00 -8.99 -7.93
N GLY A 119 -25.34 -8.25 -8.82
CA GLY A 119 -25.88 -7.02 -9.41
C GLY A 119 -25.83 -5.81 -8.48
N GLU A 120 -24.98 -5.86 -7.45
CA GLU A 120 -24.71 -4.74 -6.53
C GLU A 120 -23.88 -3.65 -7.21
N ILE A 121 -23.04 -4.03 -8.18
CA ILE A 121 -22.24 -3.11 -8.98
C ILE A 121 -22.47 -3.30 -10.48
N ASN A 122 -22.34 -2.20 -11.22
CA ASN A 122 -22.46 -2.20 -12.67
C ASN A 122 -21.11 -2.58 -13.35
N PRO A 123 -21.08 -2.81 -14.68
CA PRO A 123 -19.85 -3.19 -15.37
C PRO A 123 -18.71 -2.16 -15.30
N GLN A 124 -19.02 -0.87 -15.19
CA GLN A 124 -18.01 0.18 -15.08
C GLN A 124 -17.33 0.15 -13.71
N GLU A 125 -18.12 0.04 -12.64
CA GLU A 125 -17.61 -0.10 -11.28
C GLU A 125 -16.84 -1.41 -11.12
N PHE A 126 -17.31 -2.50 -11.73
CA PHE A 126 -16.57 -3.75 -11.76
C PHE A 126 -15.18 -3.59 -12.38
N ARG A 127 -15.08 -2.93 -13.55
CA ARG A 127 -13.77 -2.63 -14.17
C ARG A 127 -12.89 -1.77 -13.28
N ARG A 128 -13.44 -0.71 -12.67
CA ARG A 128 -12.70 0.16 -11.74
C ARG A 128 -12.09 -0.62 -10.57
N GLN A 129 -12.84 -1.58 -10.00
CA GLN A 129 -12.32 -2.44 -8.94
C GLN A 129 -11.22 -3.39 -9.43
N LEU A 130 -11.28 -3.85 -10.69
CA LEU A 130 -10.20 -4.64 -11.28
C LEU A 130 -8.95 -3.80 -11.56
N ASP A 131 -9.10 -2.54 -11.98
CA ASP A 131 -7.98 -1.60 -12.13
C ASP A 131 -7.26 -1.39 -10.79
N ARG A 132 -8.01 -1.25 -9.69
CA ARG A 132 -7.42 -1.18 -8.35
C ARG A 132 -6.59 -2.42 -8.00
N ILE A 133 -7.07 -3.60 -8.36
CA ILE A 133 -6.33 -4.85 -8.15
C ILE A 133 -5.05 -4.88 -8.99
N LEU A 134 -5.13 -4.45 -10.25
CA LEU A 134 -3.98 -4.37 -11.15
C LEU A 134 -2.91 -3.42 -10.62
N ASN A 135 -3.29 -2.23 -10.16
CA ASN A 135 -2.36 -1.25 -9.59
C ASN A 135 -1.65 -1.82 -8.35
N PHE A 136 -2.40 -2.48 -7.47
CA PHE A 136 -1.84 -3.14 -6.29
C PHE A 136 -0.88 -4.27 -6.67
N GLU A 137 -1.24 -5.12 -7.63
CA GLU A 137 -0.36 -6.19 -8.12
C GLU A 137 0.92 -5.66 -8.75
N LYS A 138 0.79 -4.61 -9.56
CA LYS A 138 1.92 -3.96 -10.20
C LYS A 138 2.85 -3.34 -9.16
N ALA A 139 2.33 -2.59 -8.18
CA ALA A 139 3.14 -1.97 -7.13
C ALA A 139 3.95 -3.03 -6.35
N LEU A 140 3.33 -4.16 -6.00
CA LEU A 140 4.03 -5.26 -5.34
C LEU A 140 5.10 -5.89 -6.24
N ALA A 141 4.77 -6.15 -7.51
CA ALA A 141 5.69 -6.78 -8.45
C ALA A 141 6.89 -5.87 -8.80
N ASP A 142 6.65 -4.57 -9.01
CA ASP A 142 7.69 -3.57 -9.24
C ASP A 142 8.66 -3.47 -8.05
N ASP A 143 8.17 -3.69 -6.82
CA ASP A 143 9.00 -3.77 -5.59
C ASP A 143 9.75 -5.11 -5.45
N GLY A 144 9.42 -6.09 -6.30
CA GLY A 144 10.10 -7.38 -6.41
C GLY A 144 9.28 -8.59 -5.95
N ALA A 145 8.03 -8.41 -5.51
CA ALA A 145 7.20 -9.51 -5.05
C ALA A 145 6.89 -10.52 -6.17
N MET A 146 6.90 -11.80 -5.85
CA MET A 146 6.36 -12.83 -6.74
C MET A 146 4.86 -12.95 -6.51
N VAL A 147 4.05 -12.66 -7.54
CA VAL A 147 2.58 -12.78 -7.45
C VAL A 147 2.10 -13.94 -8.34
N LEU A 148 1.47 -14.94 -7.74
CA LEU A 148 0.93 -16.12 -8.42
C LEU A 148 -0.53 -16.34 -8.08
N LYS A 149 -1.37 -16.57 -9.10
CA LYS A 149 -2.83 -16.67 -8.92
C LYS A 149 -3.34 -17.97 -9.51
N PHE A 150 -4.10 -18.73 -8.71
CA PHE A 150 -4.71 -19.97 -9.14
C PHE A 150 -6.22 -19.83 -9.26
N TRP A 151 -6.75 -20.13 -10.45
CA TRP A 151 -8.17 -20.36 -10.63
C TRP A 151 -8.44 -21.87 -10.63
N MET A 152 -9.02 -22.35 -9.53
CA MET A 152 -9.39 -23.76 -9.37
C MET A 152 -10.76 -24.01 -10.02
N HIS A 153 -10.80 -24.80 -11.08
CA HIS A 153 -12.00 -24.99 -11.89
C HIS A 153 -12.59 -26.40 -11.76
N ILE A 154 -13.92 -26.49 -11.78
CA ILE A 154 -14.67 -27.74 -12.00
C ILE A 154 -15.93 -27.39 -12.80
N SER A 155 -16.40 -28.32 -13.61
CA SER A 155 -17.64 -28.14 -14.37
C SER A 155 -18.87 -28.06 -13.46
N LYS A 156 -19.95 -27.43 -13.96
CA LYS A 156 -21.24 -27.36 -13.27
C LYS A 156 -21.73 -28.73 -12.82
N LYS A 157 -21.59 -29.74 -13.69
CA LYS A 157 -21.96 -31.14 -13.41
C LYS A 157 -21.18 -31.72 -12.23
N VAL A 158 -19.86 -31.49 -12.19
CA VAL A 158 -19.00 -31.97 -11.10
C VAL A 158 -19.32 -31.24 -9.80
N GLN A 159 -19.57 -29.93 -9.86
CA GLN A 159 -19.95 -29.15 -8.68
C GLN A 159 -21.26 -29.66 -8.08
N LYS A 160 -22.30 -29.90 -8.91
CA LYS A 160 -23.59 -30.45 -8.45
C LYS A 160 -23.38 -31.75 -7.69
N LYS A 161 -22.66 -32.71 -8.29
CA LYS A 161 -22.36 -34.00 -7.66
C LYS A 161 -21.62 -33.85 -6.32
N ARG A 162 -20.72 -32.86 -6.20
CA ARG A 162 -19.99 -32.58 -4.95
C ARG A 162 -20.89 -31.97 -3.88
N LEU A 163 -21.83 -31.11 -4.25
CA LEU A 163 -22.80 -30.54 -3.32
C LEU A 163 -23.77 -31.61 -2.81
N GLU A 164 -24.37 -32.41 -3.70
CA GLU A 164 -25.24 -33.54 -3.33
C GLU A 164 -24.52 -34.54 -2.42
N GLY A 165 -23.25 -34.85 -2.73
CA GLY A 165 -22.43 -35.75 -1.91
C GLY A 165 -22.07 -35.17 -0.54
N LEU A 166 -21.96 -33.85 -0.41
CA LEU A 166 -21.68 -33.20 0.87
C LEU A 166 -22.95 -33.08 1.72
N GLU A 167 -24.09 -32.82 1.10
CA GLU A 167 -25.41 -32.72 1.73
C GLU A 167 -25.84 -34.06 2.32
N SER A 168 -25.55 -35.15 1.60
CA SER A 168 -25.86 -36.52 2.02
C SER A 168 -24.87 -37.11 3.04
N ASP A 169 -23.75 -36.46 3.34
CA ASP A 169 -22.75 -36.92 4.31
C ASP A 169 -23.11 -36.44 5.74
N PRO A 170 -23.58 -37.31 6.65
CA PRO A 170 -24.02 -36.91 7.99
C PRO A 170 -22.92 -36.27 8.85
N LEU A 171 -21.65 -36.51 8.52
CA LEU A 171 -20.50 -35.99 9.28
C LEU A 171 -20.00 -34.64 8.74
N ARG A 172 -20.43 -34.25 7.55
CA ARG A 172 -19.90 -33.07 6.83
C ARG A 172 -20.96 -32.12 6.30
N SER A 173 -22.23 -32.50 6.32
CA SER A 173 -23.35 -31.69 5.84
C SER A 173 -23.45 -30.33 6.56
N TRP A 174 -23.04 -30.24 7.84
CA TRP A 174 -22.97 -28.97 8.59
C TRP A 174 -22.07 -27.90 7.95
N ARG A 175 -21.22 -28.26 6.99
CA ARG A 175 -20.37 -27.33 6.24
C ARG A 175 -21.12 -26.64 5.10
N MET A 176 -22.34 -27.08 4.80
CA MET A 176 -23.19 -26.47 3.79
C MET A 176 -24.06 -25.38 4.40
N SER A 177 -24.35 -24.38 3.59
CA SER A 177 -25.38 -23.40 3.87
C SER A 177 -26.20 -23.15 2.60
N ASP A 178 -27.38 -22.53 2.75
CA ASP A 178 -28.31 -22.25 1.64
C ASP A 178 -27.65 -21.45 0.50
N ILE A 179 -26.60 -20.69 0.82
CA ILE A 179 -25.83 -19.92 -0.17
C ILE A 179 -25.13 -20.82 -1.19
N ASP A 180 -24.91 -22.09 -0.89
CA ASP A 180 -24.17 -23.02 -1.74
C ASP A 180 -24.96 -23.41 -2.98
N TRP A 181 -26.23 -23.74 -2.76
CA TRP A 181 -27.18 -24.01 -3.83
C TRP A 181 -27.51 -22.74 -4.61
N LYS A 182 -27.67 -21.60 -3.93
CA LYS A 182 -27.83 -20.29 -4.59
C LYS A 182 -26.66 -19.98 -5.52
N HIS A 183 -25.42 -20.16 -5.06
CA HIS A 183 -24.23 -19.94 -5.90
C HIS A 183 -24.15 -20.95 -7.05
N TYR A 184 -24.58 -22.20 -6.84
CA TYR A 184 -24.64 -23.21 -7.89
C TYR A 184 -25.66 -22.84 -8.99
N ASP A 185 -26.83 -22.33 -8.63
CA ASP A 185 -27.83 -21.88 -9.60
C ASP A 185 -27.30 -20.71 -10.46
N MET A 186 -26.44 -19.88 -9.86
CA MET A 186 -25.75 -18.76 -10.52
C MET A 186 -24.42 -19.16 -11.19
N TYR A 187 -24.10 -20.46 -11.32
CA TYR A 187 -22.81 -20.94 -11.80
C TYR A 187 -22.36 -20.26 -13.10
N ASP A 188 -23.23 -20.20 -14.11
CA ASP A 188 -22.87 -19.67 -15.43
C ASP A 188 -22.51 -18.18 -15.34
N ARG A 189 -23.24 -17.40 -14.53
CA ARG A 189 -22.92 -15.99 -14.25
C ARG A 189 -21.57 -15.84 -13.53
N PHE A 190 -21.27 -16.73 -12.58
CA PHE A 190 -19.96 -16.74 -11.90
C PHE A 190 -18.83 -17.05 -12.88
N ILE A 191 -19.03 -17.99 -13.80
CA ILE A 191 -18.02 -18.35 -14.79
C ILE A 191 -17.80 -17.21 -15.79
N GLU A 192 -18.85 -16.56 -16.29
CA GLU A 192 -18.75 -15.40 -17.18
C GLU A 192 -18.01 -14.23 -16.51
N ALA A 193 -18.34 -13.91 -15.26
CA ALA A 193 -17.65 -12.87 -14.51
C ALA A 193 -16.19 -13.24 -14.21
N ALA A 194 -15.91 -14.51 -13.89
CA ALA A 194 -14.55 -14.98 -13.68
C ALA A 194 -13.68 -14.94 -14.94
N GLU A 195 -14.26 -15.24 -16.12
CA GLU A 195 -13.53 -15.10 -17.39
C GLU A 195 -13.10 -13.65 -17.61
N GLN A 196 -13.98 -12.68 -17.32
CA GLN A 196 -13.62 -11.26 -17.37
C GLN A 196 -12.50 -10.90 -16.40
N ILE A 197 -12.56 -11.34 -15.14
CA ILE A 197 -11.50 -11.12 -14.15
C ILE A 197 -10.18 -11.67 -14.67
N ILE A 198 -10.15 -12.92 -15.10
CA ILE A 198 -8.91 -13.58 -15.51
C ILE A 198 -8.33 -12.94 -16.76
N SER A 199 -9.17 -12.71 -17.79
CA SER A 199 -8.73 -12.05 -19.02
C SER A 199 -8.18 -10.64 -18.77
N TYR A 200 -8.79 -9.88 -17.85
CA TYR A 200 -8.39 -8.52 -17.57
C TYR A 200 -7.18 -8.42 -16.64
N THR A 201 -7.04 -9.35 -15.70
CA THR A 201 -6.03 -9.26 -14.63
C THR A 201 -4.87 -10.23 -14.78
N SER A 202 -4.84 -11.09 -15.80
CA SER A 202 -3.69 -11.96 -16.06
C SER A 202 -2.58 -11.17 -16.76
N THR A 203 -1.63 -10.63 -16.00
CA THR A 203 -0.48 -9.86 -16.52
C THR A 203 0.79 -10.70 -16.56
N GLY A 204 1.85 -10.18 -17.20
CA GLY A 204 3.15 -10.86 -17.23
C GLY A 204 3.81 -11.03 -15.86
N HIS A 205 3.57 -10.09 -14.94
CA HIS A 205 4.11 -10.10 -13.57
C HIS A 205 3.18 -10.75 -12.54
N ALA A 206 1.90 -10.93 -12.87
CA ALA A 206 0.92 -11.61 -12.02
C ALA A 206 -0.01 -12.48 -12.89
N PRO A 207 0.46 -13.65 -13.37
CA PRO A 207 -0.32 -14.50 -14.26
C PRO A 207 -1.38 -15.31 -13.50
N TRP A 208 -2.51 -15.57 -14.16
CA TRP A 208 -3.48 -16.56 -13.72
C TRP A 208 -3.13 -17.96 -14.23
N GLN A 209 -3.26 -18.95 -13.35
CA GLN A 209 -3.06 -20.35 -13.62
C GLN A 209 -4.36 -21.09 -13.41
N ILE A 210 -4.96 -21.55 -14.50
CA ILE A 210 -6.22 -22.29 -14.47
C ILE A 210 -5.89 -23.76 -14.22
N VAL A 211 -6.43 -24.33 -13.15
CA VAL A 211 -6.17 -25.72 -12.75
C VAL A 211 -7.48 -26.49 -12.64
N GLU A 212 -7.55 -27.60 -13.36
CA GLU A 212 -8.66 -28.56 -13.24
C GLU A 212 -8.65 -29.20 -11.84
N GLY A 213 -9.74 -29.00 -11.12
CA GLY A 213 -9.91 -29.35 -9.71
C GLY A 213 -10.71 -30.63 -9.46
N GLU A 214 -11.06 -31.38 -10.51
CA GLU A 214 -11.85 -32.61 -10.37
C GLU A 214 -11.05 -33.72 -9.68
N ASP A 215 -9.86 -34.05 -10.18
CA ASP A 215 -9.01 -35.06 -9.56
C ASP A 215 -8.10 -34.44 -8.47
N PHE A 216 -8.11 -35.05 -7.27
CA PHE A 216 -7.32 -34.56 -6.14
C PHE A 216 -5.82 -34.70 -6.41
N ASN A 217 -5.38 -35.82 -6.97
CA ASN A 217 -3.95 -36.09 -7.17
C ASN A 217 -3.38 -35.16 -8.24
N TYR A 218 -4.07 -35.04 -9.38
CA TYR A 218 -3.71 -34.15 -10.47
C TYR A 218 -3.58 -32.70 -10.00
N ARG A 219 -4.65 -32.13 -9.42
CA ARG A 219 -4.65 -30.70 -9.03
C ARG A 219 -3.57 -30.39 -8.00
N SER A 220 -3.29 -31.34 -7.11
CA SER A 220 -2.31 -31.21 -6.05
C SER A 220 -0.89 -31.12 -6.60
N LEU A 221 -0.51 -32.07 -7.47
CA LEU A 221 0.78 -32.02 -8.16
C LEU A 221 0.88 -30.77 -9.04
N ARG A 222 -0.17 -30.48 -9.82
CA ARG A 222 -0.14 -29.37 -10.78
C ARG A 222 0.08 -28.02 -10.08
N VAL A 223 -0.60 -27.76 -8.96
CA VAL A 223 -0.39 -26.55 -8.16
C VAL A 223 1.04 -26.47 -7.64
N GLY A 224 1.57 -27.56 -7.06
CA GLY A 224 2.93 -27.57 -6.53
C GLY A 224 4.00 -27.42 -7.62
N GLU A 225 3.84 -28.09 -8.78
CA GLU A 225 4.73 -27.99 -9.93
C GLU A 225 4.76 -26.57 -10.50
N ILE A 226 3.59 -25.94 -10.67
CA ILE A 226 3.50 -24.54 -11.12
C ILE A 226 4.19 -23.62 -10.11
N PHE A 227 3.89 -23.78 -8.81
CA PHE A 227 4.51 -22.96 -7.77
C PHE A 227 6.04 -23.12 -7.78
N GLN A 228 6.54 -24.36 -7.88
CA GLN A 228 7.99 -24.64 -7.96
C GLN A 228 8.62 -23.92 -9.16
N GLN A 229 8.05 -24.12 -10.36
CA GLN A 229 8.57 -23.54 -11.60
C GLN A 229 8.54 -22.00 -11.58
N THR A 230 7.47 -21.41 -11.05
CA THR A 230 7.35 -19.95 -10.95
C THR A 230 8.34 -19.39 -9.94
N LEU A 231 8.54 -20.04 -8.79
CA LEU A 231 9.52 -19.61 -7.78
C LEU A 231 10.95 -19.71 -8.30
N GLU A 232 11.31 -20.80 -8.98
CA GLU A 232 12.62 -20.97 -9.62
C GLU A 232 12.90 -19.87 -10.65
N ARG A 233 11.93 -19.58 -11.53
CA ARG A 233 12.08 -18.51 -12.52
C ARG A 233 12.20 -17.14 -11.87
N HIS A 234 11.40 -16.87 -10.83
CA HIS A 234 11.43 -15.58 -10.14
C HIS A 234 12.75 -15.35 -9.42
N MET A 235 13.30 -16.40 -8.79
CA MET A 235 14.64 -16.35 -8.17
C MET A 235 15.71 -15.96 -9.18
N VAL A 236 15.69 -16.56 -10.38
CA VAL A 236 16.63 -16.22 -11.45
C VAL A 236 16.43 -14.79 -11.92
N SER A 237 15.19 -14.34 -12.18
CA SER A 237 14.94 -12.96 -12.59
C SER A 237 15.35 -11.96 -11.52
N GLU A 238 15.20 -12.30 -10.25
CA GLU A 238 15.58 -11.44 -9.14
C GLU A 238 17.10 -11.30 -9.03
N GLU A 239 17.88 -12.35 -9.26
CA GLU A 239 19.34 -12.24 -9.33
C GLU A 239 19.79 -11.23 -10.39
N TYR A 240 19.18 -11.28 -11.59
CA TYR A 240 19.44 -10.30 -12.64
C TYR A 240 18.99 -8.89 -12.24
N ARG A 241 17.81 -8.76 -11.61
CA ARG A 241 17.30 -7.46 -11.14
C ARG A 241 18.23 -6.85 -10.09
N GLN A 242 18.65 -7.62 -9.09
CA GLN A 242 19.55 -7.15 -8.03
C GLN A 242 20.91 -6.75 -8.59
N LYS A 243 21.45 -7.51 -9.53
CA LYS A 243 22.67 -7.12 -10.23
C LYS A 243 22.49 -5.80 -11.00
N TYR A 244 21.43 -5.68 -11.79
CA TYR A 244 21.12 -4.46 -12.53
C TYR A 244 20.97 -3.24 -11.60
N LEU A 245 20.26 -3.39 -10.48
CA LEU A 245 20.08 -2.32 -9.50
C LEU A 245 21.40 -1.95 -8.81
N ALA A 246 22.27 -2.92 -8.54
CA ALA A 246 23.61 -2.67 -7.99
C ALA A 246 24.49 -1.90 -8.98
N ASP A 247 24.56 -2.35 -10.24
CA ASP A 247 25.30 -1.70 -11.32
C ASP A 247 24.80 -0.25 -11.53
N MET A 248 23.48 -0.04 -11.53
CA MET A 248 22.90 1.30 -11.63
C MET A 248 23.24 2.20 -10.43
N ARG A 249 23.24 1.66 -9.20
CA ARG A 249 23.62 2.43 -8.00
C ARG A 249 25.09 2.84 -8.07
N GLU A 250 25.96 1.96 -8.55
CA GLU A 250 27.39 2.25 -8.75
C GLU A 250 27.58 3.33 -9.82
N GLU A 251 26.93 3.23 -10.99
CA GLU A 251 26.99 4.26 -12.04
C GLU A 251 26.50 5.63 -11.56
N VAL A 252 25.41 5.66 -10.78
CA VAL A 252 24.87 6.91 -10.22
C VAL A 252 25.84 7.50 -9.18
N HIS A 253 26.42 6.65 -8.33
CA HIS A 253 27.40 7.07 -7.34
C HIS A 253 28.67 7.62 -8.01
N GLU A 254 29.19 6.95 -9.04
CA GLU A 254 30.34 7.41 -9.82
C GLU A 254 30.06 8.74 -10.52
N LYS A 255 28.88 8.91 -11.15
CA LYS A 255 28.48 10.20 -11.74
C LYS A 255 28.40 11.30 -10.69
N PHE A 256 27.92 10.98 -9.49
CA PHE A 256 27.83 11.92 -8.39
C PHE A 256 29.22 12.34 -7.89
N GLU A 257 30.15 11.39 -7.71
CA GLU A 257 31.53 11.69 -7.32
C GLU A 257 32.30 12.43 -8.43
N ALA A 258 32.11 12.03 -9.69
CA ALA A 258 32.81 12.62 -10.84
C ALA A 258 32.36 14.04 -11.18
N ASN A 259 31.06 14.35 -10.99
CA ASN A 259 30.53 15.69 -11.23
C ASN A 259 30.83 16.66 -10.08
N GLY A 260 31.32 16.16 -8.93
CA GLY A 260 31.39 16.93 -7.69
C GLY A 260 30.04 17.55 -7.32
N GLU A 261 30.00 18.41 -6.30
CA GLU A 261 28.81 19.20 -5.93
C GLU A 261 28.34 20.19 -7.03
N SER A 262 28.84 20.09 -8.26
CA SER A 262 28.86 21.14 -9.28
C SER A 262 27.98 20.85 -10.51
N GLU A 263 26.83 20.22 -10.33
CA GLU A 263 25.69 20.39 -11.27
C GLU A 263 24.55 21.14 -10.59
N THR A 264 24.86 22.27 -9.92
CA THR A 264 23.85 23.32 -9.79
C THR A 264 23.48 23.80 -11.20
N PRO A 265 22.20 23.74 -11.62
CA PRO A 265 21.78 24.26 -12.91
C PRO A 265 22.32 25.69 -13.08
N ARG A 266 22.94 26.00 -14.22
CA ARG A 266 23.54 27.33 -14.52
C ARG A 266 22.57 28.50 -14.29
N SER A 267 21.27 28.23 -14.30
CA SER A 267 20.25 28.98 -13.57
C SER A 267 19.24 28.00 -12.99
N MET A 268 18.95 28.10 -11.70
CA MET A 268 17.83 27.36 -11.10
C MET A 268 16.54 27.70 -11.85
N PRO A 269 15.79 26.71 -12.36
CA PRO A 269 14.50 26.98 -12.96
C PRO A 269 13.57 27.56 -11.89
N VAL A 270 12.75 28.55 -12.28
CA VAL A 270 11.72 29.10 -11.39
C VAL A 270 10.78 27.97 -11.00
N THR A 271 10.66 27.74 -9.70
CA THR A 271 9.81 26.70 -9.12
C THR A 271 8.47 27.29 -8.66
N ILE A 272 7.51 26.41 -8.38
CA ILE A 272 6.26 26.82 -7.73
C ILE A 272 6.48 27.46 -6.35
N LEU A 273 7.58 27.13 -5.67
CA LEU A 273 7.90 27.63 -4.34
C LEU A 273 8.33 29.11 -4.38
N ASP A 274 8.85 29.58 -5.52
CA ASP A 274 9.27 30.97 -5.71
C ASP A 274 8.07 31.94 -5.85
N SER A 275 6.86 31.40 -6.06
CA SER A 275 5.63 32.19 -6.11
C SER A 275 5.08 32.60 -4.73
N LEU A 276 5.67 32.08 -3.64
CA LEU A 276 5.18 32.30 -2.28
C LEU A 276 5.57 33.67 -1.73
N ASP A 277 4.60 34.37 -1.15
CA ASP A 277 4.79 35.68 -0.52
C ASP A 277 5.24 35.53 0.94
N PHE A 278 6.55 35.60 1.18
CA PHE A 278 7.08 35.51 2.55
C PHE A 278 6.86 36.76 3.41
N SER A 279 6.29 37.84 2.87
CA SER A 279 5.92 39.03 3.67
C SER A 279 4.68 38.79 4.56
N LYS A 280 3.93 37.71 4.31
CA LYS A 280 2.76 37.33 5.11
C LYS A 280 3.15 37.16 6.57
N SER A 281 2.47 37.90 7.43
CA SER A 281 2.73 37.88 8.86
C SER A 281 1.46 38.15 9.66
N LEU A 282 1.44 37.65 10.90
CA LEU A 282 0.34 37.88 11.82
C LEU A 282 0.88 38.43 13.14
N ALA A 283 0.34 39.56 13.57
CA ALA A 283 0.76 40.19 14.82
C ALA A 283 0.39 39.30 16.01
N LYS A 284 1.20 39.36 17.08
CA LYS A 284 1.07 38.46 18.23
C LYS A 284 -0.29 38.56 18.93
N LYS A 285 -0.90 39.75 18.94
CA LYS A 285 -2.23 39.99 19.54
C LYS A 285 -3.31 39.28 18.73
N ASP A 286 -3.31 39.47 17.42
CA ASP A 286 -4.29 38.89 16.50
C ASP A 286 -4.13 37.37 16.44
N TYR A 287 -2.88 36.88 16.40
CA TYR A 287 -2.58 35.45 16.49
C TYR A 287 -3.21 34.76 17.70
N ARG A 288 -3.13 35.37 18.90
CA ARG A 288 -3.74 34.76 20.09
C ARG A 288 -5.25 34.67 19.99
N LYS A 289 -5.88 35.69 19.41
CA LYS A 289 -7.33 35.74 19.20
C LYS A 289 -7.76 34.70 18.17
N GLU A 290 -7.14 34.71 16.99
CA GLU A 290 -7.45 33.79 15.89
C GLU A 290 -7.16 32.35 16.26
N LEU A 291 -6.06 32.08 16.98
CA LEU A 291 -5.73 30.73 17.44
C LEU A 291 -6.86 30.15 18.31
N ALA A 292 -7.37 30.92 19.27
CA ALA A 292 -8.44 30.47 20.15
C ALA A 292 -9.72 30.15 19.36
N VAL A 293 -10.07 31.00 18.39
CA VAL A 293 -11.24 30.78 17.50
C VAL A 293 -11.05 29.52 16.66
N CYS A 294 -9.89 29.38 16.00
CA CYS A 294 -9.59 28.22 15.16
C CYS A 294 -9.59 26.92 15.96
N GLN A 295 -9.02 26.92 17.16
CA GLN A 295 -8.99 25.72 18.02
C GLN A 295 -10.39 25.33 18.51
N ALA A 296 -11.24 26.29 18.87
CA ALA A 296 -12.63 26.01 19.24
C ALA A 296 -13.44 25.47 18.05
N ARG A 297 -13.25 26.05 16.85
CA ARG A 297 -13.86 25.57 15.59
C ARG A 297 -13.40 24.15 15.28
N LEU A 298 -12.09 23.90 15.31
CA LEU A 298 -11.50 22.58 15.07
C LEU A 298 -12.04 21.52 16.04
N ALA A 299 -12.10 21.83 17.34
CA ALA A 299 -12.63 20.90 18.35
C ALA A 299 -14.08 20.49 18.05
N THR A 300 -14.91 21.48 17.69
CA THR A 300 -16.34 21.27 17.35
C THR A 300 -16.49 20.42 16.08
N LEU A 301 -15.77 20.79 15.02
CA LEU A 301 -15.81 20.08 13.74
C LEU A 301 -15.29 18.65 13.86
N HIS A 302 -14.17 18.46 14.56
CA HIS A 302 -13.61 17.14 14.80
C HIS A 302 -14.59 16.25 15.62
N GLN A 303 -15.28 16.80 16.62
CA GLN A 303 -16.30 16.04 17.35
C GLN A 303 -17.42 15.55 16.41
N ARG A 304 -17.93 16.43 15.54
CA ARG A 304 -18.96 16.07 14.54
C ARG A 304 -18.45 15.02 13.56
N ALA A 305 -17.21 15.17 13.08
CA ALA A 305 -16.57 14.18 12.22
C ALA A 305 -16.45 12.81 12.92
N ALA A 306 -16.08 12.82 14.21
CA ALA A 306 -16.01 11.60 15.02
C ALA A 306 -17.38 10.90 15.16
N GLU A 307 -18.45 11.66 15.42
CA GLU A 307 -19.83 11.14 15.49
C GLU A 307 -20.29 10.53 14.16
N LYS A 308 -19.88 11.13 13.03
CA LYS A 308 -20.15 10.64 11.66
C LYS A 308 -19.16 9.59 11.17
N LYS A 309 -18.18 9.18 11.99
CA LYS A 309 -17.07 8.29 11.63
C LYS A 309 -16.22 8.78 10.43
N ILE A 310 -16.21 10.08 10.14
CA ILE A 310 -15.35 10.69 9.13
C ILE A 310 -13.95 10.85 9.72
N SER A 311 -12.97 10.11 9.18
CA SER A 311 -11.59 10.19 9.65
C SER A 311 -10.79 11.24 8.90
N THR A 312 -9.64 11.62 9.46
CA THR A 312 -8.80 12.69 8.91
C THR A 312 -7.34 12.28 8.89
N THR A 313 -6.65 12.53 7.79
CA THR A 313 -5.22 12.32 7.64
C THR A 313 -4.54 13.64 7.26
N LEU A 314 -3.61 14.09 8.11
CA LEU A 314 -2.83 15.31 7.88
C LEU A 314 -1.38 14.95 7.59
N VAL A 315 -0.83 15.45 6.49
CA VAL A 315 0.56 15.21 6.06
C VAL A 315 1.34 16.50 6.12
N PHE A 316 2.49 16.49 6.82
CA PHE A 316 3.36 17.65 6.97
C PHE A 316 4.74 17.40 6.38
N GLU A 317 5.06 18.15 5.33
CA GLU A 317 6.37 18.19 4.69
C GLU A 317 6.92 19.63 4.64
N GLY A 318 8.18 19.76 4.25
CA GLY A 318 8.88 21.04 4.08
C GLY A 318 10.27 21.03 4.69
N PRO A 319 11.10 22.05 4.40
CA PRO A 319 12.51 22.07 4.79
C PRO A 319 12.72 21.95 6.29
N ASP A 320 13.91 21.51 6.68
CA ASP A 320 14.27 21.47 8.09
C ASP A 320 14.18 22.87 8.70
N ALA A 321 13.70 22.91 9.95
CA ALA A 321 13.31 24.12 10.66
C ALA A 321 12.15 24.97 10.09
N SER A 322 11.37 24.48 9.11
CA SER A 322 10.15 25.15 8.63
C SER A 322 9.07 25.36 9.70
N GLY A 323 8.99 24.46 10.69
CA GLY A 323 8.13 24.62 11.87
C GLY A 323 6.99 23.61 11.99
N LYS A 324 7.02 22.50 11.23
CA LYS A 324 6.05 21.39 11.24
C LYS A 324 5.54 21.02 12.64
N GLY A 325 6.42 20.55 13.53
CA GLY A 325 6.03 20.17 14.90
C GLY A 325 5.39 21.30 15.73
N GLY A 326 5.67 22.58 15.40
CA GLY A 326 5.01 23.71 16.04
C GLY A 326 3.58 23.95 15.57
N VAL A 327 3.24 23.55 14.34
CA VAL A 327 1.88 23.56 13.79
C VAL A 327 1.10 22.36 14.30
N ILE A 328 1.69 21.16 14.22
CA ILE A 328 1.10 19.91 14.74
C ILE A 328 0.69 20.10 16.20
N ARG A 329 1.56 20.71 17.02
CA ARG A 329 1.22 20.98 18.43
C ARG A 329 -0.03 21.85 18.60
N ARG A 330 -0.27 22.84 17.73
CA ARG A 330 -1.46 23.70 17.83
C ARG A 330 -2.75 23.02 17.40
N ILE A 331 -2.65 22.05 16.48
CA ILE A 331 -3.77 21.19 16.10
C ILE A 331 -4.14 20.29 17.28
N ILE A 332 -3.18 19.53 17.82
CA ILE A 332 -3.47 18.57 18.88
C ILE A 332 -3.87 19.22 20.22
N GLU A 333 -3.43 20.46 20.49
CA GLU A 333 -3.89 21.24 21.67
C GLU A 333 -5.41 21.49 21.66
N ALA A 334 -6.06 21.43 20.51
CA ALA A 334 -7.52 21.57 20.39
C ALA A 334 -8.29 20.24 20.53
N LEU A 335 -7.60 19.11 20.53
CA LEU A 335 -8.19 17.78 20.38
C LEU A 335 -8.00 16.92 21.63
N ASP A 336 -8.92 15.99 21.84
CA ASP A 336 -8.76 14.95 22.86
C ASP A 336 -7.76 13.90 22.39
N ALA A 337 -6.78 13.57 23.25
CA ALA A 337 -5.68 12.66 22.95
C ALA A 337 -6.10 11.23 22.57
N ARG A 338 -7.35 10.83 22.84
CA ARG A 338 -7.89 9.52 22.44
C ARG A 338 -8.22 9.44 20.95
N TYR A 339 -8.42 10.58 20.30
CA TYR A 339 -8.92 10.65 18.93
C TYR A 339 -7.87 10.99 17.89
N TYR A 340 -6.65 11.37 18.30
CA TYR A 340 -5.57 11.61 17.36
C TYR A 340 -4.35 10.71 17.61
N LYS A 341 -3.57 10.49 16.56
CA LYS A 341 -2.24 9.90 16.68
C LYS A 341 -1.25 10.63 15.77
N VAL A 342 -0.09 10.97 16.33
CA VAL A 342 1.00 11.59 15.57
C VAL A 342 2.07 10.54 15.30
N TYR A 343 2.46 10.39 14.04
CA TYR A 343 3.51 9.50 13.59
C TYR A 343 4.67 10.33 13.04
N PRO A 344 5.79 10.44 13.77
CA PRO A 344 7.01 11.01 13.25
C PRO A 344 7.75 9.96 12.41
N PHE A 345 7.80 10.14 11.10
CA PHE A 345 8.50 9.22 10.21
C PHE A 345 9.98 9.58 10.08
N ALA A 346 10.80 8.54 10.20
CA ALA A 346 12.25 8.58 10.01
C ALA A 346 12.66 7.36 9.17
N ALA A 347 13.94 6.99 9.24
CA ALA A 347 14.45 5.78 8.60
C ALA A 347 13.57 4.55 8.93
N PRO A 348 13.29 3.69 7.95
CA PRO A 348 12.53 2.45 8.16
C PRO A 348 13.21 1.51 9.15
N THR A 349 12.42 0.90 10.04
CA THR A 349 12.87 -0.23 10.85
C THR A 349 13.08 -1.47 10.00
N ASP A 350 13.77 -2.48 10.52
CA ASP A 350 13.98 -3.76 9.82
C ASP A 350 12.67 -4.43 9.40
N VAL A 351 11.63 -4.32 10.23
CA VAL A 351 10.29 -4.84 9.93
C VAL A 351 9.68 -4.10 8.74
N GLU A 352 9.83 -2.78 8.68
CA GLU A 352 9.28 -1.97 7.60
C GLU A 352 10.05 -2.17 6.29
N ASN A 353 11.38 -2.30 6.35
CA ASN A 353 12.23 -2.63 5.20
C ASN A 353 11.96 -4.01 4.61
N ALA A 354 11.45 -4.94 5.44
CA ALA A 354 11.04 -6.26 5.00
C ALA A 354 9.73 -6.25 4.19
N HIS A 355 9.04 -5.12 4.04
CA HIS A 355 7.81 -4.99 3.26
C HIS A 355 7.97 -3.94 2.16
N HIS A 356 6.97 -3.86 1.29
CA HIS A 356 6.83 -2.75 0.33
C HIS A 356 6.73 -1.42 1.08
N TYR A 357 7.35 -0.35 0.57
CA TYR A 357 7.50 0.91 1.34
C TYR A 357 6.18 1.52 1.82
N LEU A 358 5.11 1.46 1.02
CA LEU A 358 3.78 1.94 1.42
C LEU A 358 3.17 1.21 2.62
N TRP A 359 3.61 -0.02 2.90
CA TRP A 359 3.09 -0.86 3.98
C TRP A 359 3.10 -0.15 5.33
N ARG A 360 4.19 0.58 5.64
CA ARG A 360 4.33 1.29 6.91
C ARG A 360 3.32 2.42 7.08
N PHE A 361 2.90 3.06 5.99
CA PHE A 361 1.92 4.15 6.02
C PHE A 361 0.49 3.62 6.04
N TRP A 362 0.22 2.52 5.32
CA TRP A 362 -1.05 1.80 5.41
C TRP A 362 -1.37 1.38 6.86
N ASN A 363 -0.37 0.92 7.62
CA ASN A 363 -0.53 0.59 9.04
C ASN A 363 -0.91 1.78 9.96
N CYS A 364 -0.81 3.01 9.45
CA CYS A 364 -1.11 4.23 10.20
C CYS A 364 -2.43 4.88 9.79
N VAL A 365 -3.13 4.33 8.79
CA VAL A 365 -4.44 4.84 8.35
C VAL A 365 -5.43 4.82 9.53
N PRO A 366 -6.10 5.94 9.83
CA PRO A 366 -7.00 6.05 10.99
C PRO A 366 -8.25 5.18 10.81
N ARG A 367 -8.81 4.72 11.95
CA ARG A 367 -10.20 4.25 12.00
C ARG A 367 -11.16 5.42 11.80
N GLY A 368 -12.41 5.12 11.45
CA GLY A 368 -13.49 6.10 11.34
C GLY A 368 -13.56 7.05 12.54
N GLY A 369 -13.65 8.35 12.25
CA GLY A 369 -13.78 9.40 13.26
C GLY A 369 -12.49 9.76 14.01
N ARG A 370 -11.34 9.21 13.62
CA ARG A 370 -10.03 9.52 14.21
C ARG A 370 -9.16 10.35 13.27
N MET A 371 -8.21 11.07 13.86
CA MET A 371 -7.22 11.86 13.13
C MET A 371 -5.83 11.21 13.19
N THR A 372 -5.20 10.98 12.05
CA THR A 372 -3.78 10.65 11.99
C THR A 372 -2.98 11.84 11.45
N ILE A 373 -1.87 12.16 12.09
CA ILE A 373 -0.94 13.22 11.67
C ILE A 373 0.42 12.60 11.35
N PHE A 374 0.88 12.79 10.13
CA PHE A 374 2.18 12.37 9.62
C PHE A 374 3.16 13.56 9.67
N ASP A 375 4.17 13.49 10.55
CA ASP A 375 5.32 14.42 10.54
C ASP A 375 6.44 13.78 9.73
N ARG A 376 6.59 14.23 8.47
CA ARG A 376 7.13 13.45 7.34
C ARG A 376 6.23 12.26 6.97
N SER A 377 6.25 11.81 5.72
CA SER A 377 5.35 10.75 5.23
C SER A 377 5.93 9.93 4.07
N TRP A 378 5.05 9.27 3.30
CA TRP A 378 5.38 8.54 2.08
C TRP A 378 6.08 9.38 1.02
N TYR A 379 5.95 10.71 1.08
CA TYR A 379 6.67 11.63 0.22
C TYR A 379 8.19 11.59 0.42
N GLY A 380 8.69 11.00 1.50
CA GLY A 380 10.12 10.74 1.69
C GLY A 380 10.78 10.03 0.50
N ARG A 381 10.04 9.11 -0.17
CA ARG A 381 10.49 8.38 -1.38
C ARG A 381 10.92 9.30 -2.52
N VAL A 382 10.17 10.39 -2.73
CA VAL A 382 10.38 11.35 -3.83
C VAL A 382 11.13 12.61 -3.38
N LEU A 383 11.50 12.67 -2.10
CA LEU A 383 12.25 13.76 -1.47
C LEU A 383 13.62 13.24 -0.99
N VAL A 384 13.76 12.95 0.31
CA VAL A 384 15.04 12.57 0.92
C VAL A 384 15.61 11.28 0.34
N GLU A 385 14.80 10.26 0.06
CA GLU A 385 15.31 8.99 -0.47
C GLU A 385 15.83 9.14 -1.91
N ARG A 386 15.24 10.05 -2.69
CA ARG A 386 15.72 10.40 -4.03
C ARG A 386 17.04 11.17 -3.97
N ILE A 387 17.14 12.15 -3.08
CA ILE A 387 18.30 13.05 -3.00
C ILE A 387 19.50 12.35 -2.37
N GLU A 388 19.27 11.55 -1.34
CA GLU A 388 20.28 10.74 -0.66
C GLU A 388 20.49 9.36 -1.30
N GLN A 389 19.80 9.06 -2.42
CA GLN A 389 19.95 7.83 -3.21
C GLN A 389 19.64 6.54 -2.42
N PHE A 390 18.76 6.63 -1.43
CA PHE A 390 18.23 5.45 -0.75
C PHE A 390 17.25 4.67 -1.64
N ALA A 391 16.63 5.35 -2.60
CA ALA A 391 15.80 4.77 -3.64
C ALA A 391 16.43 4.98 -5.04
N GLY A 392 16.40 3.94 -5.86
CA GLY A 392 16.78 4.00 -7.27
C GLY A 392 15.85 4.87 -8.12
N ASP A 393 16.31 5.21 -9.31
CA ASP A 393 15.60 6.12 -10.22
C ASP A 393 14.22 5.62 -10.64
N ASP A 394 14.12 4.33 -10.90
CA ASP A 394 12.89 3.61 -11.16
C ASP A 394 11.95 3.60 -9.93
N GLU A 395 12.50 3.39 -8.73
CA GLU A 395 11.73 3.34 -7.48
C GLU A 395 11.06 4.67 -7.14
N TRP A 396 11.78 5.80 -7.18
CA TRP A 396 11.16 7.08 -6.85
C TRP A 396 10.28 7.62 -7.97
N ARG A 397 10.58 7.35 -9.25
CA ARG A 397 9.74 7.79 -10.38
C ARG A 397 8.38 7.11 -10.38
N ARG A 398 8.32 5.79 -10.14
CA ARG A 398 7.03 5.08 -10.06
C ARG A 398 6.21 5.48 -8.84
N ALA A 399 6.88 5.91 -7.76
CA ALA A 399 6.22 6.27 -6.52
C ALA A 399 5.18 7.39 -6.66
N PHE A 400 5.29 8.30 -7.63
CA PHE A 400 4.24 9.31 -7.85
C PHE A 400 2.88 8.69 -8.16
N ALA A 401 2.84 7.69 -9.05
CA ALA A 401 1.61 7.02 -9.41
C ALA A 401 1.06 6.19 -8.25
N GLU A 402 1.94 5.54 -7.48
CA GLU A 402 1.56 4.74 -6.31
C GLU A 402 1.05 5.60 -5.16
N ILE A 403 1.64 6.79 -4.95
CA ILE A 403 1.18 7.77 -3.97
C ILE A 403 -0.21 8.26 -4.35
N ASN A 404 -0.44 8.62 -5.62
CA ASN A 404 -1.75 9.04 -6.08
C ASN A 404 -2.79 7.92 -5.92
N ASP A 405 -2.47 6.67 -6.30
CA ASP A 405 -3.36 5.51 -6.10
C ASP A 405 -3.65 5.26 -4.61
N PHE A 406 -2.65 5.42 -3.74
CA PHE A 406 -2.83 5.33 -2.29
C PHE A 406 -3.76 6.41 -1.74
N GLU A 407 -3.52 7.67 -2.10
CA GLU A 407 -4.31 8.81 -1.62
C GLU A 407 -5.75 8.75 -2.13
N ASP A 408 -5.94 8.33 -3.38
CA ASP A 408 -7.27 8.10 -3.96
C ASP A 408 -8.04 7.05 -3.15
N GLN A 409 -7.39 5.99 -2.64
CA GLN A 409 -8.06 5.00 -1.78
C GLN A 409 -8.51 5.58 -0.46
N LEU A 410 -7.74 6.50 0.12
CA LEU A 410 -8.13 7.17 1.36
C LEU A 410 -9.35 8.06 1.11
N ILE A 411 -9.32 8.85 0.03
CA ILE A 411 -10.38 9.80 -0.31
C ILE A 411 -11.66 9.07 -0.74
N GLU A 412 -11.57 8.02 -1.56
CA GLU A 412 -12.72 7.21 -1.97
C GLU A 412 -13.44 6.56 -0.78
N HIS A 413 -12.71 6.21 0.27
CA HIS A 413 -13.28 5.71 1.52
C HIS A 413 -13.97 6.80 2.37
N GLY A 414 -13.74 8.07 2.03
CA GLY A 414 -14.28 9.23 2.76
C GLY A 414 -13.34 9.81 3.83
N ILE A 415 -12.04 9.50 3.76
CA ILE A 415 -11.03 10.11 4.65
C ILE A 415 -10.72 11.53 4.16
N VAL A 416 -10.81 12.51 5.06
CA VAL A 416 -10.35 13.87 4.79
C VAL A 416 -8.82 13.89 4.76
N LEU A 417 -8.23 13.99 3.57
CA LEU A 417 -6.79 14.05 3.37
C LEU A 417 -6.33 15.49 3.10
N LEU A 418 -5.38 15.97 3.90
CA LEU A 418 -4.75 17.28 3.72
C LEU A 418 -3.23 17.17 3.74
N LYS A 419 -2.57 17.82 2.78
CA LYS A 419 -1.11 17.78 2.60
C LYS A 419 -0.56 19.19 2.67
N PHE A 420 0.43 19.41 3.55
CA PHE A 420 0.99 20.72 3.82
C PHE A 420 2.48 20.75 3.51
N TRP A 421 2.90 21.65 2.62
CA TRP A 421 4.30 21.98 2.40
C TRP A 421 4.62 23.31 3.09
N LEU A 422 5.37 23.26 4.19
CA LEU A 422 5.78 24.46 4.92
C LEU A 422 7.08 25.01 4.34
N GLN A 423 7.01 26.09 3.58
CA GLN A 423 8.17 26.71 2.93
C GLN A 423 8.73 27.87 3.74
N ILE A 424 10.05 27.96 3.82
CA ILE A 424 10.82 29.12 4.31
C ILE A 424 11.91 29.45 3.30
N SER A 425 12.48 30.66 3.34
CA SER A 425 13.69 30.96 2.57
C SER A 425 14.92 30.24 3.12
N LYS A 426 15.94 30.10 2.26
CA LYS A 426 17.27 29.60 2.62
C LYS A 426 17.89 30.46 3.74
N ASP A 427 17.64 31.76 3.77
CA ASP A 427 18.15 32.66 4.81
C ASP A 427 17.44 32.49 6.14
N GLU A 428 16.10 32.38 6.12
CA GLU A 428 15.31 32.13 7.32
C GLU A 428 15.66 30.78 7.95
N GLN A 429 15.95 29.76 7.14
CA GLN A 429 16.44 28.47 7.64
C GLN A 429 17.76 28.64 8.41
N LEU A 430 18.75 29.34 7.85
CA LEU A 430 20.04 29.57 8.51
C LEU A 430 19.88 30.31 9.83
N ARG A 431 19.04 31.36 9.83
CA ARG A 431 18.74 32.12 11.04
C ARG A 431 18.13 31.23 12.12
N ARG A 432 17.24 30.30 11.74
CA ARG A 432 16.65 29.33 12.67
C ARG A 432 17.63 28.28 13.16
N PHE A 433 18.59 27.85 12.34
CA PHE A 433 19.65 26.93 12.73
C PHE A 433 20.53 27.59 13.81
N LYS A 434 21.09 28.77 13.52
CA LYS A 434 21.89 29.54 14.50
C LYS A 434 21.15 29.76 15.82
N ALA A 435 19.88 30.18 15.76
CA ALA A 435 19.07 30.37 16.97
C ALA A 435 18.81 29.08 17.77
N ARG A 436 18.84 27.89 17.13
CA ARG A 436 18.71 26.58 17.82
C ARG A 436 20.02 26.18 18.50
N GLU A 437 21.17 26.48 17.89
CA GLU A 437 22.50 26.26 18.52
C GLU A 437 22.65 27.06 19.81
N GLU A 438 22.20 28.32 19.78
CA GLU A 438 22.27 29.22 20.92
C GLU A 438 21.31 28.82 22.05
N THR A 439 20.18 28.15 21.76
CA THR A 439 19.16 27.79 22.75
C THR A 439 19.42 26.39 23.34
N PRO A 440 19.80 26.24 24.63
CA PRO A 440 20.24 24.95 25.19
C PRO A 440 19.27 23.79 24.99
N TYR A 441 17.97 24.01 25.20
CA TYR A 441 16.93 22.98 25.08
C TYR A 441 16.46 22.72 23.63
N LYS A 442 17.06 23.39 22.63
CA LYS A 442 16.76 23.16 21.20
C LYS A 442 17.96 22.63 20.42
N ARG A 443 19.17 22.58 21.01
CA ARG A 443 20.38 22.08 20.35
C ARG A 443 20.23 20.67 19.82
N TRP A 444 19.53 19.80 20.54
CA TRP A 444 19.23 18.42 20.12
C TRP A 444 18.42 18.32 18.82
N LYS A 445 17.82 19.42 18.35
CA LYS A 445 17.06 19.49 17.08
C LYS A 445 17.93 19.87 15.88
N LEU A 446 19.25 19.83 16.03
CA LEU A 446 20.20 20.01 14.95
C LEU A 446 21.11 18.77 14.91
N SER A 447 21.24 18.19 13.73
CA SER A 447 22.20 17.13 13.42
C SER A 447 23.13 17.56 12.29
N ASP A 448 24.22 16.83 12.08
CA ASP A 448 25.10 17.03 10.92
C ASP A 448 24.37 16.77 9.59
N GLU A 449 23.31 15.95 9.63
CA GLU A 449 22.42 15.72 8.50
C GLU A 449 21.63 16.98 8.11
N ASP A 450 21.18 17.79 9.08
CA ASP A 450 20.46 19.04 8.79
C ASP A 450 21.35 20.03 8.00
N TRP A 451 22.65 20.06 8.29
CA TRP A 451 23.62 20.90 7.57
C TRP A 451 23.89 20.38 6.16
N ARG A 452 24.07 19.06 5.99
CA ARG A 452 24.20 18.42 4.66
C ARG A 452 22.96 18.65 3.78
N ASN A 453 21.77 18.51 4.37
CA ASN A 453 20.50 18.77 3.66
C ASN A 453 20.40 20.22 3.18
N ARG A 454 20.93 21.16 3.97
CA ARG A 454 20.97 22.58 3.60
C ARG A 454 21.92 22.86 2.44
N GLU A 455 23.07 22.20 2.37
CA GLU A 455 23.98 22.32 1.23
C GLU A 455 23.28 21.90 -0.07
N ARG A 456 22.41 20.88 0.03
CA ARG A 456 21.57 20.38 -1.08
C ARG A 456 20.23 21.10 -1.26
N TRP A 457 20.08 22.34 -0.75
CA TRP A 457 18.82 23.11 -0.79
C TRP A 457 18.16 23.11 -2.17
N ASP A 458 18.95 23.32 -3.22
CA ASP A 458 18.46 23.46 -4.58
C ASP A 458 17.89 22.13 -5.12
N HIS A 459 18.51 20.99 -4.78
CA HIS A 459 17.97 19.66 -5.09
C HIS A 459 16.64 19.41 -4.38
N TYR A 460 16.52 19.80 -3.11
CA TYR A 460 15.27 19.70 -2.36
C TYR A 460 14.17 20.59 -2.94
N ALA A 461 14.51 21.81 -3.39
CA ALA A 461 13.56 22.71 -4.02
C ALA A 461 12.99 22.13 -5.34
N LEU A 462 13.85 21.53 -6.17
CA LEU A 462 13.44 20.85 -7.41
C LEU A 462 12.61 19.60 -7.14
N ALA A 463 13.04 18.75 -6.21
CA ALA A 463 12.29 17.55 -5.84
C ALA A 463 10.91 17.89 -5.27
N ALA A 464 10.82 18.91 -4.41
CA ALA A 464 9.56 19.41 -3.87
C ALA A 464 8.67 20.00 -4.96
N HIS A 465 9.23 20.74 -5.91
CA HIS A 465 8.49 21.28 -7.05
C HIS A 465 7.86 20.16 -7.89
N GLU A 466 8.64 19.15 -8.26
CA GLU A 466 8.16 18.00 -9.03
C GLU A 466 7.12 17.20 -8.23
N MET A 467 7.36 16.96 -6.94
CA MET A 467 6.40 16.32 -6.04
C MET A 467 5.06 17.03 -6.06
N ILE A 468 5.04 18.36 -5.88
CA ILE A 468 3.82 19.15 -5.88
C ILE A 468 3.14 19.05 -7.26
N GLN A 469 3.87 19.17 -8.36
CA GLN A 469 3.31 19.08 -9.70
C GLN A 469 2.66 17.71 -9.98
N GLN A 470 3.31 16.62 -9.58
CA GLN A 470 2.87 15.26 -9.90
C GLN A 470 1.77 14.72 -8.96
N THR A 471 1.63 15.31 -7.77
CA THR A 471 0.73 14.78 -6.73
C THR A 471 -0.27 15.79 -6.17
N SER A 472 -0.23 17.06 -6.60
CA SER A 472 -1.28 18.04 -6.30
C SER A 472 -2.46 17.86 -7.28
N VAL A 473 -3.20 16.76 -7.13
CA VAL A 473 -4.39 16.45 -7.93
C VAL A 473 -5.64 17.12 -7.37
N GLN A 474 -6.71 17.20 -8.17
CA GLN A 474 -7.94 17.96 -7.84
C GLN A 474 -8.57 17.57 -6.49
N ASN A 475 -8.56 16.29 -6.16
CA ASN A 475 -9.13 15.71 -4.94
C ASN A 475 -8.13 15.65 -3.76
N SER A 476 -6.83 15.88 -4.00
CA SER A 476 -5.76 15.87 -2.98
C SER A 476 -4.74 16.99 -3.26
N PRO A 477 -5.14 18.27 -3.23
CA PRO A 477 -4.22 19.36 -3.53
C PRO A 477 -3.20 19.57 -2.42
N TRP A 478 -2.00 20.02 -2.79
CA TRP A 478 -1.01 20.48 -1.81
C TRP A 478 -1.34 21.89 -1.33
N VAL A 479 -1.36 22.07 -0.01
CA VAL A 479 -1.44 23.39 0.64
C VAL A 479 -0.03 23.91 0.88
N LEU A 480 0.39 24.88 0.07
CA LEU A 480 1.66 25.57 0.27
C LEU A 480 1.53 26.61 1.37
N VAL A 481 2.41 26.55 2.38
CA VAL A 481 2.32 27.39 3.59
C VAL A 481 3.57 28.26 3.70
N GLU A 482 3.39 29.58 3.68
CA GLU A 482 4.44 30.58 3.89
C GLU A 482 4.83 30.58 5.37
N ALA A 483 5.89 29.84 5.71
CA ALA A 483 6.20 29.46 7.08
C ALA A 483 7.26 30.33 7.77
N GLU A 484 7.67 31.45 7.17
CA GLU A 484 8.60 32.41 7.78
C GLU A 484 8.00 33.02 9.06
N ASN A 485 6.76 33.50 8.97
CA ASN A 485 6.01 33.92 10.14
C ASN A 485 5.24 32.74 10.75
N LYS A 486 5.78 32.15 11.82
CA LYS A 486 5.17 30.99 12.50
C LYS A 486 3.72 31.22 12.96
N PRO A 487 3.34 32.38 13.54
CA PRO A 487 1.95 32.70 13.85
C PRO A 487 1.01 32.55 12.65
N TYR A 488 1.33 33.20 11.53
CA TYR A 488 0.56 33.14 10.29
C TYR A 488 0.41 31.70 9.77
N ALA A 489 1.53 30.96 9.63
CA ALA A 489 1.51 29.60 9.13
C ALA A 489 0.64 28.64 9.95
N ARG A 490 0.63 28.79 11.28
CA ARG A 490 -0.22 27.98 12.17
C ARG A 490 -1.70 28.25 11.92
N ILE A 491 -2.09 29.51 11.75
CA ILE A 491 -3.47 29.87 11.47
C ILE A 491 -3.89 29.42 10.07
N LYS A 492 -3.04 29.62 9.05
CA LYS A 492 -3.30 29.14 7.69
C LYS A 492 -3.61 27.64 7.67
N VAL A 493 -2.79 26.84 8.35
CA VAL A 493 -3.02 25.39 8.46
C VAL A 493 -4.31 25.07 9.23
N LEU A 494 -4.53 25.69 10.40
CA LEU A 494 -5.73 25.42 11.20
C LEU A 494 -7.01 25.76 10.43
N ASN A 495 -7.04 26.87 9.70
CA ASN A 495 -8.17 27.24 8.85
C ASN A 495 -8.38 26.19 7.74
N ALA A 496 -7.33 25.80 7.01
CA ALA A 496 -7.44 24.76 5.99
C ALA A 496 -7.99 23.43 6.53
N VAL A 497 -7.57 23.02 7.74
CA VAL A 497 -8.12 21.83 8.41
C VAL A 497 -9.59 22.02 8.77
N CYS A 498 -9.97 23.18 9.32
CA CYS A 498 -11.36 23.46 9.67
C CYS A 498 -12.24 23.50 8.42
N ASP A 499 -11.82 24.17 7.35
CA ASP A 499 -12.61 24.32 6.13
C ASP A 499 -12.86 22.95 5.46
N ALA A 500 -11.85 22.08 5.41
CA ALA A 500 -12.02 20.73 4.88
C ALA A 500 -12.93 19.86 5.75
N LEU A 501 -12.83 19.96 7.08
CA LEU A 501 -13.72 19.24 7.99
C LEU A 501 -15.15 19.73 7.89
N GLU A 502 -15.37 21.05 7.81
CA GLU A 502 -16.69 21.68 7.65
C GLU A 502 -17.38 21.18 6.38
N GLN A 503 -16.66 21.18 5.25
CA GLN A 503 -17.15 20.61 4.00
C GLN A 503 -17.49 19.11 4.14
N ALA A 504 -16.65 18.33 4.82
CA ALA A 504 -16.86 16.89 4.97
C ALA A 504 -18.04 16.56 5.90
N VAL A 505 -18.25 17.33 6.97
CA VAL A 505 -19.41 17.16 7.85
C VAL A 505 -20.69 17.76 7.28
N GLY A 506 -20.60 18.58 6.23
CA GLY A 506 -21.76 19.14 5.51
C GLY A 506 -22.39 20.34 6.22
N ASP A 507 -21.57 21.22 6.81
CA ASP A 507 -22.00 22.47 7.46
C ASP A 507 -21.66 23.72 6.63
#